data_AF-A0A3M0YMT9-F1
#
_entry.id   AF-A0A3M0YMT9-F1
#
_cell.length_a   1.000
_cell.length_b   1.000
_cell.length_c   1.000
_cell.angle_alpha   90.00
_cell.angle_beta   90.00
_cell.angle_gamma   90.00
#
_symmetry.space_group_name_H-M   'P 1'
#
loop_
_entity.id
_entity.type
_entity.pdbx_description
1 polymer ?
#
loop_
_entity_poly.entity_id
_entity_poly.type
_entity_poly.pdbx_seq_one_letter_code
_entity_poly.pdbx_strand_id
1 'polypeptide(L)'
;MTQTPTRLSVNVNKVALLRNSRGGNLPNLVQVAKDCEAFGAEGLTVHPRPDERHIRYADVPELKAIVTTEFNIEGYPSERFLELVCQVRPHQCTLVPDDPNQLTSDHGWDTRRHRQFLQEVTARLHEHGIRVSMFVDPVPEMIEGAREVGADRV
;
A
#
# COMPACT_ATOMS: atom_id res chain seq x y z
N MET A 1 -3.68 21.46 -23.33
CA MET A 1 -3.84 20.53 -22.19
C MET A 1 -2.63 20.72 -21.31
N THR A 2 -2.77 21.23 -20.10
CA THR A 2 -1.67 21.24 -19.12
C THR A 2 -1.42 19.79 -18.74
N GLN A 3 -0.24 19.26 -19.09
CA GLN A 3 0.16 17.92 -18.74
C GLN A 3 0.16 17.82 -17.21
N THR A 4 -0.67 16.95 -16.64
CA THR A 4 -0.62 16.68 -15.21
C THR A 4 0.76 16.10 -14.91
N PRO A 5 1.55 16.70 -14.00
CA PRO A 5 2.89 16.21 -13.72
C PRO A 5 2.84 14.79 -13.15
N THR A 6 3.80 13.96 -13.57
CA THR A 6 4.02 12.62 -13.01
C THR A 6 4.39 12.75 -11.54
N ARG A 7 3.73 11.98 -10.68
CA ARG A 7 4.00 11.94 -9.23
C ARG A 7 4.93 10.80 -8.86
N LEU A 8 5.78 11.03 -7.87
CA LEU A 8 6.62 10.00 -7.26
C LEU A 8 6.13 9.68 -5.84
N SER A 9 5.74 8.42 -5.60
CA SER A 9 5.58 7.88 -4.25
C SER A 9 6.76 6.98 -3.92
N VAL A 10 7.42 7.20 -2.78
CA VAL A 10 8.61 6.43 -2.39
C VAL A 10 8.24 5.29 -1.46
N ASN A 11 8.56 4.07 -1.87
CA ASN A 11 8.38 2.89 -1.02
C ASN A 11 9.56 2.73 -0.04
N VAL A 12 9.28 2.71 1.27
CA VAL A 12 10.31 2.65 2.32
C VAL A 12 10.47 1.27 2.98
N ASN A 13 9.90 0.21 2.39
CA ASN A 13 9.95 -1.15 2.94
C ASN A 13 11.40 -1.64 3.15
N LYS A 14 12.30 -1.38 2.20
CA LYS A 14 13.70 -1.83 2.31
C LYS A 14 14.50 -1.07 3.37
N VAL A 15 14.11 0.15 3.71
CA VAL A 15 14.69 0.90 4.83
C VAL A 15 14.31 0.23 6.15
N ALA A 16 13.04 -0.12 6.32
CA ALA A 16 12.56 -0.84 7.49
C ALA A 16 13.19 -2.24 7.62
N LEU A 17 13.41 -2.94 6.49
CA LEU A 17 14.14 -4.21 6.47
C LEU A 17 15.57 -4.05 7.02
N LEU A 18 16.29 -3.02 6.57
CA LEU A 18 17.64 -2.73 7.04
C LEU A 18 17.65 -2.42 8.54
N ARG A 19 16.70 -1.61 9.02
CA ARG A 19 16.52 -1.32 10.46
C ARG A 19 16.32 -2.60 11.26
N ASN A 20 15.40 -3.47 10.81
CA ASN A 20 15.06 -4.71 11.50
C ASN A 20 16.24 -5.69 11.59
N SER A 21 17.13 -5.68 10.58
CA SER A 21 18.27 -6.61 10.52
C SER A 21 19.30 -6.45 11.66
N ARG A 22 19.33 -5.29 12.33
CA ARG A 22 20.34 -4.97 13.38
C ARG A 22 19.73 -4.71 14.76
N GLY A 23 18.40 -4.83 14.91
CA GLY A 23 17.71 -4.70 16.20
C GLY A 23 17.69 -3.29 16.82
N GLY A 24 18.25 -2.28 16.15
CA GLY A 24 18.21 -0.87 16.56
C GLY A 24 17.26 -0.02 15.71
N ASN A 25 17.25 1.29 15.95
CA ASN A 25 16.52 2.25 15.11
C ASN A 25 17.43 2.95 14.09
N LEU A 26 18.20 2.15 13.34
CA LEU A 26 19.14 2.64 12.31
C LEU A 26 19.06 1.77 11.06
N PRO A 27 18.61 2.30 9.91
CA PRO A 27 18.11 3.66 9.69
C PRO A 27 16.81 3.97 10.46
N ASN A 28 16.63 5.24 10.85
CA ASN A 28 15.39 5.72 11.47
C ASN A 28 14.32 5.94 10.38
N LEU A 29 13.27 5.11 10.41
CA LEU A 29 12.23 5.11 9.38
C LEU A 29 11.45 6.43 9.30
N VAL A 30 11.15 7.06 10.44
CA VAL A 30 10.44 8.35 10.51
C VAL A 30 11.28 9.46 9.89
N GLN A 31 12.59 9.47 10.16
CA GLN A 31 13.47 10.47 9.56
C GLN A 31 13.56 10.27 8.05
N VAL A 32 13.72 9.04 7.58
CA VAL A 32 13.77 8.74 6.13
C VAL A 32 12.47 9.16 5.43
N ALA A 33 11.30 8.91 6.04
CA ALA A 33 10.03 9.35 5.48
C ALA A 33 9.94 10.87 5.32
N LYS A 34 10.37 11.64 6.34
CA LYS A 34 10.45 13.10 6.27
C LYS A 34 11.41 13.58 5.18
N ASP A 35 12.56 12.93 5.07
CA ASP A 35 13.58 13.27 4.07
C ASP A 35 13.06 13.02 2.65
N CYS A 36 12.31 11.93 2.43
CA CYS A 36 11.66 11.66 1.14
C CYS A 36 10.74 12.81 0.71
N GLU A 37 9.85 13.26 1.60
CA GLU A 37 8.94 14.39 1.30
C GLU A 37 9.72 15.71 1.12
N ALA A 38 10.71 15.98 1.98
CA ALA A 38 11.55 17.18 1.89
C ALA A 38 12.35 17.26 0.58
N PHE A 39 12.69 16.11 -0.02
CA PHE A 39 13.36 16.02 -1.31
C PHE A 39 12.42 15.85 -2.51
N GLY A 40 11.11 16.04 -2.30
CA GLY A 40 10.12 16.18 -3.37
C GLY A 40 9.29 14.94 -3.67
N ALA A 41 9.30 13.91 -2.82
CA ALA A 41 8.31 12.84 -2.94
C ALA A 41 6.90 13.41 -2.69
N GLU A 42 5.95 13.04 -3.55
CA GLU A 42 4.53 13.41 -3.44
C GLU A 42 3.69 12.29 -2.82
N GLY A 43 4.35 11.22 -2.40
CA GLY A 43 3.76 10.17 -1.59
C GLY A 43 4.79 9.31 -0.89
N LEU A 44 4.31 8.59 0.11
CA LEU A 44 5.03 7.54 0.80
C LEU A 44 4.24 6.24 0.71
N THR A 45 4.92 5.15 0.36
CA THR A 45 4.32 3.82 0.26
C THR A 45 4.93 2.87 1.29
N VAL A 46 4.10 2.10 1.96
CA VAL A 46 4.51 1.07 2.92
C VAL A 46 3.70 -0.22 2.76
N HIS A 47 4.29 -1.36 3.10
CA HIS A 47 3.62 -2.65 3.07
C HIS A 47 3.82 -3.40 4.41
N PRO A 48 2.89 -3.27 5.38
CA PRO A 48 2.93 -4.00 6.65
C PRO A 48 2.53 -5.47 6.44
N ARG A 49 3.50 -6.34 6.15
CA ARG A 49 3.25 -7.77 5.96
C ARG A 49 2.89 -8.47 7.29
N PRO A 50 2.13 -9.58 7.25
CA PRO A 50 1.75 -10.31 8.47
C PRO A 50 2.93 -10.78 9.32
N ASP A 51 4.06 -11.12 8.68
CA ASP A 51 5.30 -11.54 9.32
C ASP A 51 6.17 -10.37 9.83
N GLU A 52 5.74 -9.13 9.57
CA GLU A 52 6.43 -7.89 9.95
C GLU A 52 7.92 -7.84 9.54
N ARG A 53 8.27 -8.51 8.45
CA ARG A 53 9.66 -8.65 7.98
C ARG A 53 10.35 -7.30 7.75
N HIS A 54 9.61 -6.33 7.21
CA HIS A 54 10.09 -4.95 6.97
C HIS A 54 9.28 -3.93 7.77
N ILE A 55 8.18 -3.46 7.22
CA ILE A 55 7.26 -2.55 7.91
C ILE A 55 6.51 -3.39 8.94
N ARG A 56 6.58 -2.96 10.19
CA ARG A 56 5.80 -3.51 11.31
C ARG A 56 4.45 -2.82 11.37
N TYR A 57 3.43 -3.45 11.95
CA TYR A 57 2.13 -2.81 12.10
C TYR A 57 2.21 -1.51 12.93
N ALA A 58 3.14 -1.47 13.91
CA ALA A 58 3.40 -0.29 14.72
C ALA A 58 4.00 0.90 13.95
N ASP A 59 4.70 0.66 12.83
CA ASP A 59 5.28 1.73 12.02
C ASP A 59 4.21 2.58 11.32
N VAL A 60 3.05 1.98 11.03
CA VAL A 60 2.02 2.60 10.18
C VAL A 60 1.34 3.79 10.85
N PRO A 61 0.86 3.72 12.11
CA PRO A 61 0.33 4.89 12.81
C PRO A 61 1.38 5.99 13.02
N GLU A 62 2.63 5.62 13.29
CA GLU A 62 3.73 6.59 13.45
C GLU A 62 3.99 7.37 12.15
N LEU A 63 4.02 6.67 11.01
CA LEU A 63 4.16 7.30 9.70
C LEU A 63 2.93 8.12 9.31
N LYS A 64 1.72 7.64 9.59
CA LYS A 64 0.49 8.41 9.32
C LYS A 64 0.48 9.76 10.04
N ALA A 65 1.06 9.84 11.23
CA ALA A 65 1.10 11.08 12.02
C ALA A 65 2.06 12.14 11.44
N ILE A 66 3.02 11.74 10.60
CA ILE A 66 4.08 12.64 10.09
C ILE A 66 4.05 12.84 8.57
N VAL A 67 3.48 11.91 7.80
CA VAL A 67 3.34 12.02 6.34
C VAL A 67 2.34 13.12 6.01
N THR A 68 2.76 14.07 5.18
CA THR A 68 1.95 15.24 4.78
C THR A 68 1.45 15.14 3.34
N THR A 69 2.01 14.24 2.55
CA THR A 69 1.66 13.95 1.15
C THR A 69 0.77 12.70 1.03
N GLU A 70 0.64 12.11 -0.18
CA GLU A 70 -0.15 10.88 -0.34
C GLU A 70 0.46 9.75 0.51
N PHE A 71 -0.37 9.07 1.29
CA PHE A 71 0.07 7.92 2.07
C PHE A 71 -0.61 6.70 1.49
N ASN A 72 0.19 5.77 0.97
CA ASN A 72 -0.27 4.55 0.35
C ASN A 72 0.14 3.34 1.19
N ILE A 73 -0.84 2.52 1.56
CA ILE A 73 -0.58 1.27 2.27
C ILE A 73 -0.86 0.10 1.32
N GLU A 74 0.13 -0.73 1.09
CA GLU A 74 0.03 -1.93 0.27
C GLU A 74 -0.20 -3.16 1.15
N GLY A 75 -1.00 -4.11 0.68
CA GLY A 75 -1.08 -5.41 1.34
C GLY A 75 -2.13 -6.34 0.79
N TYR A 76 -2.00 -7.61 1.19
CA TYR A 76 -3.06 -8.59 1.04
C TYR A 76 -4.20 -8.24 2.01
N PRO A 77 -5.47 -8.17 1.54
CA PRO A 77 -6.63 -7.76 2.33
C PRO A 77 -7.11 -8.85 3.30
N SER A 78 -6.22 -9.28 4.20
CA SER A 78 -6.57 -10.05 5.39
C SER A 78 -7.32 -9.18 6.39
N GLU A 79 -8.09 -9.78 7.29
CA GLU A 79 -8.86 -9.04 8.29
C GLU A 79 -7.98 -8.12 9.14
N ARG A 80 -6.85 -8.63 9.66
CA ARG A 80 -5.87 -7.85 10.43
C ARG A 80 -5.34 -6.64 9.66
N PHE A 81 -5.09 -6.80 8.35
CA PHE A 81 -4.64 -5.71 7.50
C PHE A 81 -5.75 -4.67 7.29
N LEU A 82 -6.97 -5.12 6.99
CA LEU A 82 -8.11 -4.22 6.77
C LEU A 82 -8.49 -3.45 8.03
N GLU A 83 -8.44 -4.07 9.21
CA GLU A 83 -8.62 -3.39 10.50
C GLU A 83 -7.63 -2.23 10.65
N LEU A 84 -6.33 -2.49 10.45
CA LEU A 84 -5.29 -1.46 10.50
C LEU A 84 -5.58 -0.33 9.50
N VAL A 85 -5.81 -0.68 8.23
CA VAL A 85 -6.00 0.31 7.16
C VAL A 85 -7.26 1.16 7.39
N CYS A 86 -8.37 0.55 7.81
CA CYS A 86 -9.62 1.25 8.12
C CYS A 86 -9.51 2.17 9.35
N GLN A 87 -8.66 1.80 10.32
CA GLN A 87 -8.34 2.64 11.47
C GLN A 87 -7.43 3.82 11.08
N VAL A 88 -6.38 3.56 10.29
CA VAL A 88 -5.36 4.55 9.89
C VAL A 88 -5.90 5.54 8.85
N ARG A 89 -6.80 5.08 7.97
CA ARG A 89 -7.38 5.84 6.86
C ARG A 89 -6.29 6.53 6.01
N PRO A 90 -5.45 5.74 5.32
CA PRO A 90 -4.48 6.30 4.38
C PRO A 90 -5.20 7.00 3.21
N HIS A 91 -4.46 7.78 2.43
CA HIS A 91 -5.02 8.39 1.23
C HIS A 91 -5.36 7.32 0.18
N GLN A 92 -4.56 6.26 0.11
CA GLN A 92 -4.73 5.14 -0.80
C GLN A 92 -4.39 3.81 -0.10
N CYS A 93 -5.07 2.74 -0.50
CA CYS A 93 -4.69 1.37 -0.23
C CYS A 93 -4.46 0.66 -1.56
N THR A 94 -3.27 0.09 -1.76
CA THR A 94 -2.99 -0.78 -2.92
C THR A 94 -3.17 -2.24 -2.52
N LEU A 95 -4.13 -2.92 -3.11
CA LEU A 95 -4.36 -4.34 -2.89
C LEU A 95 -3.38 -5.16 -3.72
N VAL A 96 -2.64 -6.05 -3.07
CA VAL A 96 -1.67 -6.96 -3.71
C VAL A 96 -2.01 -8.42 -3.37
N PRO A 97 -1.84 -9.37 -4.31
CA PRO A 97 -2.19 -10.78 -4.12
C PRO A 97 -1.08 -11.57 -3.39
N ASP A 98 -0.35 -10.91 -2.50
CA ASP A 98 0.80 -11.49 -1.82
C ASP A 98 0.38 -12.46 -0.72
N ASP A 99 0.55 -13.77 -0.96
CA ASP A 99 0.41 -14.76 0.12
C ASP A 99 1.41 -14.43 1.26
N PRO A 100 1.02 -14.58 2.54
CA PRO A 100 1.90 -14.31 3.67
C PRO A 100 3.28 -14.99 3.59
N ASN A 101 3.37 -16.14 2.92
CA ASN A 101 4.62 -16.91 2.78
C ASN A 101 5.49 -16.47 1.58
N GLN A 102 4.97 -15.65 0.68
CA GLN A 102 5.67 -15.22 -0.53
C GLN A 102 6.78 -14.21 -0.20
N LEU A 103 7.84 -14.11 -1.02
CA LEU A 103 8.90 -13.10 -0.80
C LEU A 103 8.52 -11.70 -1.33
N THR A 104 7.85 -11.63 -2.48
CA THR A 104 7.36 -10.44 -3.18
C THR A 104 6.29 -10.86 -4.18
N SER A 105 5.35 -9.98 -4.51
CA SER A 105 4.37 -10.22 -5.57
C SER A 105 5.11 -10.42 -6.87
N ASP A 106 4.91 -11.57 -7.50
CA ASP A 106 5.43 -11.89 -8.83
C ASP A 106 4.31 -11.92 -9.89
N HIS A 107 3.06 -11.75 -9.47
CA HIS A 107 1.88 -11.62 -10.31
C HIS A 107 0.88 -10.63 -9.71
N GLY A 108 -0.02 -10.11 -10.55
CA GLY A 108 -1.14 -9.27 -10.15
C GLY A 108 -2.39 -10.07 -9.77
N TRP A 109 -3.42 -9.38 -9.29
CA TRP A 109 -4.71 -10.01 -9.00
C TRP A 109 -5.37 -10.56 -10.27
N ASP A 110 -5.82 -11.81 -10.20
CA ASP A 110 -6.87 -12.30 -11.11
C ASP A 110 -8.22 -11.72 -10.67
N THR A 111 -8.55 -10.54 -11.19
CA THR A 111 -9.73 -9.76 -10.80
C THR A 111 -11.05 -10.41 -11.23
N ARG A 112 -11.01 -11.35 -12.19
CA ARG A 112 -12.17 -12.14 -12.63
C ARG A 112 -12.42 -13.28 -11.64
N ARG A 113 -11.38 -14.04 -11.30
CA ARG A 113 -11.45 -15.14 -10.35
C ARG A 113 -11.83 -14.69 -8.94
N HIS A 114 -11.28 -13.56 -8.49
CA HIS A 114 -11.48 -13.05 -7.14
C HIS A 114 -12.54 -11.94 -7.05
N ARG A 115 -13.41 -11.81 -8.06
CA ARG A 115 -14.35 -10.70 -8.22
C ARG A 115 -15.14 -10.35 -6.96
N GLN A 116 -15.84 -11.33 -6.38
CA GLN A 116 -16.70 -11.10 -5.22
C GLN A 116 -15.89 -10.62 -4.01
N PHE A 117 -14.78 -11.30 -3.71
CA PHE A 117 -13.89 -10.93 -2.63
C PHE A 117 -13.35 -9.50 -2.78
N LEU A 118 -12.88 -9.15 -3.97
CA LEU A 118 -12.34 -7.81 -4.23
C LEU A 118 -13.42 -6.73 -4.18
N GLN A 119 -14.65 -7.02 -4.62
CA GLN A 119 -15.79 -6.09 -4.48
C GLN A 119 -16.14 -5.80 -3.03
N GLU A 120 -16.13 -6.82 -2.17
CA GLU A 120 -16.39 -6.66 -0.74
C GLU A 120 -15.28 -5.82 -0.07
N VAL A 121 -14.01 -6.09 -0.43
CA VAL A 121 -12.85 -5.36 0.08
C VAL A 121 -12.85 -3.89 -0.36
N THR A 122 -13.09 -3.63 -1.64
CA THR A 122 -13.11 -2.26 -2.18
C THR A 122 -14.25 -1.45 -1.55
N ALA A 123 -15.44 -2.03 -1.44
CA ALA A 123 -16.58 -1.39 -0.78
C ALA A 123 -16.26 -1.01 0.67
N ARG A 124 -15.67 -1.93 1.45
CA ARG A 124 -15.25 -1.66 2.84
C ARG A 124 -14.23 -0.51 2.92
N LEU A 125 -13.25 -0.47 2.02
CA LEU A 125 -12.26 0.62 2.01
C LEU A 125 -12.88 1.97 1.62
N HIS A 126 -13.81 1.97 0.66
CA HIS A 126 -14.56 3.16 0.25
C HIS A 126 -15.46 3.71 1.35
N GLU A 127 -16.09 2.86 2.17
CA GLU A 127 -16.87 3.29 3.35
C GLU A 127 -16.02 4.11 4.35
N HIS A 128 -14.70 3.87 4.36
CA HIS A 128 -13.73 4.60 5.18
C HIS A 128 -13.07 5.78 4.44
N GLY A 129 -13.51 6.10 3.21
CA GLY A 129 -12.99 7.19 2.40
C GLY A 129 -11.59 6.93 1.82
N ILE A 130 -11.19 5.66 1.70
CA ILE A 130 -9.86 5.27 1.25
C ILE A 130 -9.92 4.96 -0.25
N ARG A 131 -9.04 5.58 -1.05
CA ARG A 131 -8.92 5.26 -2.47
C ARG A 131 -8.31 3.87 -2.64
N VAL A 132 -8.83 3.07 -3.56
CA VAL A 132 -8.35 1.71 -3.81
C VAL A 132 -7.57 1.65 -5.12
N SER A 133 -6.33 1.18 -5.04
CA SER A 133 -5.53 0.79 -6.20
C SER A 133 -5.43 -0.72 -6.27
N MET A 134 -5.55 -1.30 -7.46
CA MET A 134 -5.45 -2.75 -7.65
C MET A 134 -4.14 -3.10 -8.37
N PHE A 135 -3.29 -3.89 -7.72
CA PHE A 135 -2.10 -4.40 -8.39
C PHE A 135 -2.48 -5.51 -9.36
N VAL A 136 -2.38 -5.24 -10.67
CA VAL A 136 -2.73 -6.18 -11.75
C VAL A 136 -1.60 -6.26 -12.77
N ASP A 137 -1.51 -7.41 -13.45
CA ASP A 137 -0.67 -7.53 -14.63
C ASP A 137 -1.23 -6.69 -15.79
N PRO A 138 -0.40 -6.28 -16.77
CA PRO A 138 -0.80 -5.44 -17.91
C PRO A 138 -1.60 -6.24 -18.95
N VAL A 139 -2.67 -6.90 -18.50
CA VAL A 139 -3.59 -7.75 -19.24
C VAL A 139 -4.94 -7.03 -19.28
N PRO A 140 -5.50 -6.69 -20.45
CA PRO A 140 -6.73 -5.91 -20.57
C PRO A 140 -7.88 -6.42 -19.69
N GLU A 141 -8.06 -7.73 -19.63
CA GLU A 141 -9.12 -8.38 -18.85
C GLU A 141 -8.96 -8.16 -17.34
N MET A 142 -7.72 -8.06 -16.84
CA MET A 142 -7.42 -7.78 -15.44
C MET A 142 -7.71 -6.31 -15.08
N ILE A 143 -7.39 -5.40 -16.00
CA ILE A 143 -7.64 -3.96 -15.87
C ILE A 143 -9.15 -3.68 -15.90
N GLU A 144 -9.89 -4.30 -16.82
CA GLU A 144 -11.34 -4.23 -16.87
C GLU A 144 -11.98 -4.79 -15.60
N GLY A 145 -11.49 -5.95 -15.14
CA GLY A 145 -11.95 -6.55 -13.90
C GLY A 145 -11.65 -5.67 -12.68
N ALA A 146 -10.51 -4.98 -12.62
CA ALA A 146 -10.17 -4.02 -11.56
C ALA A 146 -11.23 -2.90 -11.46
N ARG A 147 -11.66 -2.36 -12.60
CA ARG A 147 -12.76 -1.38 -12.65
C ARG A 147 -14.09 -1.98 -12.19
N GLU A 148 -14.42 -3.21 -12.61
CA GLU A 148 -15.66 -3.88 -12.22
C GLU A 148 -15.74 -4.22 -10.73
N VAL A 149 -14.60 -4.43 -10.08
CA VAL A 149 -14.53 -4.63 -8.63
C VAL A 149 -14.47 -3.32 -7.85
N GLY A 150 -14.53 -2.16 -8.52
CA GLY A 150 -14.58 -0.86 -7.87
C GLY A 150 -13.21 -0.26 -7.52
N ALA A 151 -12.12 -0.71 -8.13
CA ALA A 151 -10.84 -0.03 -7.97
C ALA A 151 -10.87 1.37 -8.62
N ASP A 152 -10.28 2.36 -7.96
CA ASP A 152 -10.13 3.72 -8.48
C ASP A 152 -8.93 3.85 -9.41
N ARG A 153 -7.95 2.95 -9.25
CA ARG A 153 -6.65 2.92 -9.96
C ARG A 153 -6.15 1.50 -10.16
N VAL A 154 -5.26 1.33 -11.13
CA VAL A 154 -4.38 0.18 -11.31
C VAL A 154 -2.93 0.64 -11.26
#